data_AF-A0A8T2J314-F1
#
_entry.id   AF-A0A8T2J314-F1
#
_cell.length_a   1.000
_cell.length_b   1.000
_cell.length_c   1.000
_cell.angle_alpha   90.00
_cell.angle_beta   90.00
_cell.angle_gamma   90.00
#
_symmetry.space_group_name_H-M   'P 1'
#
loop_
_entity.id
_entity.type
_entity.pdbx_description
1 polymer ?
#
loop_
_entity_poly.entity_id
_entity_poly.type
_entity_poly.pdbx_seq_one_letter_code
_entity_poly.pdbx_strand_id
1 'polypeptide(L)'
;MRKERQKVHDVEARVKRFKTDLHNCVGFIQEPKKLKHTIRELHSKYVQDSDIAEIVGVDADIQREYARQREHLERSLSALQKKLLKDKEIHRSDNVRVMQENVTLIKEINELRRELKVSRTKVHDLETALGLNNKTRKTNLADLRVSSAEAHHPTGFLRLNIEEENARIIDMQRMEIKHLRDLLQSHELTQGVRPSSVSRLPALTT
;
A
#
# COMPACT_ATOMS: atom_id res chain seq x y z
N MET A 1 -9.95 47.50 -17.87
CA MET A 1 -8.73 48.34 -17.76
C MET A 1 -8.97 49.69 -17.08
N ARG A 2 -9.81 50.59 -17.62
CA ARG A 2 -10.06 51.91 -16.99
C ARG A 2 -10.78 51.82 -15.64
N LYS A 3 -11.78 50.94 -15.51
CA LYS A 3 -12.51 50.70 -14.25
C LYS A 3 -11.59 50.15 -13.15
N GLU A 4 -10.75 49.18 -13.48
CA GLU A 4 -9.80 48.57 -12.54
C GLU A 4 -8.72 49.57 -12.12
N ARG A 5 -8.22 50.40 -13.05
CA ARG A 5 -7.30 51.50 -12.70
C ARG A 5 -7.96 52.52 -11.77
N GLN A 6 -9.23 52.85 -11.99
CA GLN A 6 -9.99 53.76 -11.11
C GLN A 6 -10.16 53.15 -9.71
N LYS A 7 -10.53 51.87 -9.61
CA LYS A 7 -10.63 51.16 -8.33
C LYS A 7 -9.32 51.19 -7.54
N VAL A 8 -8.20 50.91 -8.22
CA VAL A 8 -6.86 50.98 -7.60
C VAL A 8 -6.59 52.39 -7.07
N HIS A 9 -6.84 53.42 -7.88
CA HIS A 9 -6.67 54.81 -7.46
C HIS A 9 -7.57 55.20 -6.27
N ASP A 10 -8.82 54.76 -6.26
CA ASP A 10 -9.76 55.03 -5.18
C ASP A 10 -9.34 54.35 -3.87
N VAL A 11 -8.80 53.13 -3.96
CA VAL A 11 -8.20 52.41 -2.82
C VAL A 11 -6.96 53.13 -2.32
N GLU A 12 -6.03 53.51 -3.22
CA GLU A 12 -4.83 54.27 -2.85
C GLU A 12 -5.19 55.60 -2.18
N ALA A 13 -6.19 56.32 -2.69
CA ALA A 13 -6.68 57.55 -2.09
C ALA A 13 -7.33 57.31 -0.71
N ARG A 14 -8.00 56.17 -0.51
CA ARG A 14 -8.55 55.79 0.80
C ARG A 14 -7.43 55.46 1.80
N VAL A 15 -6.42 54.70 1.38
CA VAL A 15 -5.24 54.35 2.19
C VAL A 15 -4.46 55.61 2.58
N LYS A 16 -4.23 56.54 1.63
CA LYS A 16 -3.55 57.81 1.92
C LYS A 16 -4.30 58.63 2.98
N ARG A 17 -5.64 58.75 2.84
CA ARG A 17 -6.48 59.45 3.83
C ARG A 17 -6.42 58.78 5.20
N PHE A 18 -6.53 57.45 5.26
CA PHE A 18 -6.40 56.71 6.51
C PHE A 18 -5.04 56.94 7.18
N LYS A 19 -3.94 56.91 6.41
CA LYS A 19 -2.60 57.18 6.92
C LYS A 19 -2.49 58.57 7.54
N THR A 20 -3.06 59.59 6.89
CA THR A 20 -3.10 60.95 7.43
C THR A 20 -3.90 61.02 8.73
N ASP A 21 -5.10 60.44 8.77
CA ASP A 21 -5.95 60.46 9.96
C ASP A 21 -5.33 59.69 11.13
N LEU A 22 -4.63 58.58 10.84
CA LEU A 22 -3.84 57.85 11.83
C LEU A 22 -2.68 58.69 12.35
N HIS A 23 -1.96 59.40 11.47
CA HIS A 23 -0.87 60.30 11.87
C HIS A 23 -1.37 61.42 12.79
N ASN A 24 -2.57 61.94 12.52
CA ASN A 24 -3.22 62.92 13.39
C ASN A 24 -3.56 62.33 14.77
N CYS A 25 -4.03 61.07 14.83
CA CYS A 25 -4.27 60.39 16.10
C CYS A 25 -2.99 60.22 16.93
N VAL A 26 -1.87 59.88 16.28
CA VAL A 26 -0.55 59.76 16.94
C VAL A 26 -0.12 61.07 17.59
N GLY A 27 -0.57 62.23 17.10
CA GLY A 27 -0.36 63.52 17.75
C GLY A 27 -0.87 63.61 19.19
N PHE A 28 -1.81 62.75 19.59
CA PHE A 28 -2.36 62.68 20.95
C PHE A 28 -1.72 61.58 21.81
N ILE A 29 -0.55 61.04 21.43
CA ILE A 29 0.06 59.89 22.13
C ILE A 29 0.36 60.17 23.63
N GLN A 30 0.56 61.43 24.00
CA GLN A 30 0.74 61.86 25.39
C GLN A 30 -0.58 62.13 26.15
N GLU A 31 -1.73 62.06 25.47
CA GLU A 31 -3.07 62.31 26.02
C GLU A 31 -3.95 61.03 25.94
N PRO A 32 -3.82 60.05 26.85
CA PRO A 32 -4.40 58.70 26.67
C PRO A 32 -5.92 58.65 26.48
N LYS A 33 -6.65 59.53 27.18
CA LYS A 33 -8.13 59.60 27.07
C LYS A 33 -8.57 60.10 25.69
N LYS A 34 -7.85 61.09 25.16
CA LYS A 34 -8.12 61.72 23.86
C LYS A 34 -7.71 60.80 22.73
N LEU A 35 -6.53 60.17 22.82
CA LEU A 35 -6.08 59.13 21.87
C LEU A 35 -7.11 58.00 21.74
N LYS A 36 -7.61 57.49 22.87
CA LYS A 36 -8.65 56.45 22.87
C LYS A 36 -9.92 56.90 22.16
N HIS A 37 -10.32 58.15 22.34
CA HIS A 37 -11.50 58.70 21.68
C HIS A 37 -11.29 58.82 20.17
N THR A 38 -10.19 59.44 19.72
CA THR A 38 -9.90 59.63 18.29
C THR A 38 -9.67 58.31 17.55
N ILE A 39 -9.08 57.30 18.21
CA ILE A 39 -8.96 55.95 17.64
C ILE A 39 -10.33 55.29 17.45
N ARG A 40 -11.28 55.48 18.37
CA ARG A 40 -12.65 54.96 18.21
C ARG A 40 -13.36 55.62 17.05
N GLU A 41 -13.22 56.93 16.90
CA GLU A 41 -13.78 57.65 15.74
C GLU A 41 -13.16 57.17 14.43
N LEU A 42 -11.83 56.97 14.42
CA LEU A 42 -11.12 56.38 13.28
C LEU A 42 -11.65 54.99 12.95
N HIS A 43 -11.85 54.14 13.95
CA HIS A 43 -12.42 52.81 13.78
C HIS A 43 -13.82 52.88 13.13
N SER A 44 -14.75 53.67 13.70
CA SER A 44 -16.10 53.82 13.14
C SER A 44 -16.12 54.43 11.73
N LYS A 45 -15.12 55.23 11.36
CA LYS A 45 -15.02 55.85 10.03
C LYS A 45 -14.55 54.88 8.94
N TYR A 46 -13.68 53.93 9.29
CA TYR A 46 -12.97 53.09 8.33
C TYR A 46 -13.37 51.62 8.37
N VAL A 47 -14.02 51.16 9.43
CA VAL A 47 -14.53 49.80 9.59
C VAL A 47 -16.05 49.86 9.57
N GLN A 48 -16.67 49.23 8.58
CA GLN A 48 -18.13 49.13 8.51
C GLN A 48 -18.60 47.84 9.20
N ASP A 49 -19.81 47.85 9.77
CA ASP A 49 -20.39 46.66 10.41
C ASP A 49 -20.53 45.48 9.43
N SER A 50 -20.66 45.76 8.12
CA SER A 50 -20.63 44.76 7.06
C SER A 50 -19.28 44.05 6.95
N ASP A 51 -18.17 44.77 7.10
CA ASP A 51 -16.82 44.20 7.01
C ASP A 51 -16.56 43.26 8.20
N ILE A 52 -17.06 43.63 9.38
CA ILE A 52 -16.97 42.81 10.60
C ILE A 52 -17.81 41.53 10.42
N ALA A 53 -19.04 41.64 9.92
CA ALA A 53 -19.89 40.49 9.65
C ALA A 53 -19.28 39.54 8.61
N GLU A 54 -18.64 40.07 7.57
CA GLU A 54 -17.91 39.27 6.57
C GLU A 54 -16.74 38.51 7.21
N ILE A 55 -15.91 39.18 8.02
CA ILE A 55 -14.77 38.55 8.70
C ILE A 55 -15.23 37.43 9.65
N VAL A 56 -16.26 37.69 10.45
CA VAL A 56 -16.83 36.69 11.37
C VAL A 56 -17.47 35.53 10.60
N GLY A 57 -18.14 35.80 9.48
CA GLY A 57 -18.69 34.77 8.60
C GLY A 57 -17.60 33.87 8.02
N VAL A 58 -16.51 34.47 7.53
CA VAL A 58 -15.34 33.73 7.03
C VAL A 58 -14.73 32.85 8.13
N ASP A 59 -14.58 33.36 9.35
CA ASP A 59 -14.05 32.57 10.47
C ASP A 59 -14.99 31.41 10.83
N ALA A 60 -16.31 31.63 10.85
CA ALA A 60 -17.29 30.57 11.08
C ALA A 60 -17.25 29.48 10.00
N ASP A 61 -17.05 29.86 8.74
CA ASP A 61 -16.91 28.93 7.62
C ASP A 61 -15.61 28.12 7.71
N ILE A 62 -14.50 28.75 8.11
CA ILE A 62 -13.21 28.08 8.37
C ILE A 62 -13.38 27.04 9.49
N GLN A 63 -14.02 27.41 10.60
CA GLN A 63 -14.25 26.49 11.72
C GLN A 63 -15.14 25.31 11.31
N ARG A 64 -16.18 25.56 10.51
CA ARG A 64 -17.08 24.50 10.01
C ARG A 64 -16.35 23.54 9.07
N GLU A 65 -15.52 24.06 8.17
CA GLU A 65 -14.72 23.25 7.26
C GLU A 65 -13.67 22.43 8.02
N TYR A 66 -13.01 23.02 9.01
CA TYR A 66 -12.07 22.32 9.88
C TYR A 66 -12.76 21.15 10.62
N ALA A 67 -13.93 21.39 11.20
CA ALA A 67 -14.70 20.34 11.87
C ALA A 67 -15.08 19.20 10.92
N ARG A 68 -15.53 19.53 9.70
CA ARG A 68 -15.87 18.55 8.65
C ARG A 68 -14.67 17.70 8.27
N GLN A 69 -13.52 18.32 8.05
CA GLN A 69 -12.27 17.62 7.70
C GLN A 69 -11.82 16.70 8.84
N ARG A 70 -11.88 17.20 10.08
CA ARG A 70 -11.54 16.41 11.27
C ARG A 70 -12.42 15.17 11.37
N GLU A 71 -13.73 15.34 11.23
CA GLU A 71 -14.69 14.24 11.30
C GLU A 71 -14.47 13.21 10.16
N HIS A 72 -14.14 13.66 8.95
CA HIS A 72 -13.81 12.76 7.84
C HIS A 72 -12.55 11.92 8.14
N LEU A 73 -11.52 12.54 8.71
CA LEU A 73 -10.29 11.86 9.11
C LEU A 73 -10.54 10.86 10.24
N GLU A 74 -11.31 11.26 11.26
CA GLU A 74 -11.70 10.40 12.38
C GLU A 74 -12.47 9.16 11.88
N ARG A 75 -13.44 9.34 10.99
CA ARG A 75 -14.17 8.23 10.36
C ARG A 75 -13.25 7.32 9.55
N SER A 76 -12.33 7.90 8.78
CA SER A 76 -11.38 7.15 7.95
C SER A 76 -10.42 6.32 8.80
N LEU A 77 -9.92 6.90 9.90
CA LEU A 77 -9.08 6.19 10.87
C LEU A 77 -9.83 5.03 11.52
N SER A 78 -11.05 5.26 11.99
CA SER A 78 -11.88 4.21 12.59
C SER A 78 -12.17 3.06 11.60
N ALA A 79 -12.52 3.40 10.35
CA ALA A 79 -12.74 2.41 9.30
C ALA A 79 -11.46 1.61 8.99
N LEU A 80 -10.30 2.27 8.93
CA LEU A 80 -9.02 1.62 8.67
C LEU A 80 -8.60 0.70 9.82
N GLN A 81 -8.75 1.14 11.07
CA GLN A 81 -8.51 0.33 12.25
C GLN A 81 -9.38 -0.92 12.25
N LYS A 82 -10.68 -0.78 11.95
CA LYS A 82 -11.61 -1.91 11.86
C LYS A 82 -11.20 -2.91 10.77
N LYS A 83 -10.80 -2.41 9.59
CA LYS A 83 -10.29 -3.26 8.49
C LYS A 83 -9.04 -4.01 8.93
N LEU A 84 -8.08 -3.34 9.55
CA LEU A 84 -6.83 -3.95 10.02
C LEU A 84 -7.08 -5.06 11.05
N LEU A 85 -7.98 -4.84 12.02
CA LEU A 85 -8.32 -5.86 13.02
C LEU A 85 -8.98 -7.07 12.37
N LYS A 86 -9.92 -6.84 11.45
CA LYS A 86 -10.57 -7.92 10.70
C LYS A 86 -9.55 -8.72 9.87
N ASP A 87 -8.65 -8.03 9.18
CA ASP A 87 -7.63 -8.63 8.33
C ASP A 87 -6.66 -9.49 9.15
N LYS A 88 -6.22 -8.99 10.31
CA LYS A 88 -5.41 -9.76 11.27
C LYS A 88 -6.11 -11.03 11.73
N GLU A 89 -7.41 -10.98 12.01
CA GLU A 89 -8.17 -12.16 12.45
C GLU A 89 -8.33 -13.18 11.31
N ILE A 90 -8.64 -12.72 10.10
CA ILE A 90 -8.70 -13.57 8.90
C ILE A 90 -7.35 -14.25 8.69
N HIS A 91 -6.25 -13.50 8.69
CA HIS A 91 -4.91 -14.05 8.52
C HIS A 91 -4.55 -15.07 9.60
N ARG A 92 -4.93 -14.81 10.86
CA ARG A 92 -4.72 -15.76 11.96
C ARG A 92 -5.50 -17.05 11.71
N SER A 93 -6.78 -16.95 11.37
CA SER A 93 -7.64 -18.10 11.07
C SER A 93 -7.12 -18.91 9.89
N ASP A 94 -6.71 -18.24 8.81
CA ASP A 94 -6.18 -18.87 7.62
C ASP A 94 -4.87 -19.59 7.88
N ASN A 95 -3.96 -18.99 8.68
CA ASN A 95 -2.71 -19.64 9.06
C ASN A 95 -2.98 -20.95 9.81
N VAL A 96 -3.88 -20.94 10.79
CA VAL A 96 -4.27 -22.16 11.52
C VAL A 96 -4.88 -23.21 10.58
N ARG A 97 -5.75 -22.80 9.64
CA ARG A 97 -6.34 -23.71 8.65
C ARG A 97 -5.25 -24.36 7.78
N VAL A 98 -4.34 -23.56 7.22
CA VAL A 98 -3.22 -24.05 6.39
C VAL A 98 -2.31 -24.97 7.20
N MET A 99 -2.03 -24.65 8.46
CA MET A 99 -1.26 -25.54 9.34
C MET A 99 -1.95 -26.89 9.56
N GLN A 100 -3.28 -26.90 9.74
CA GLN A 100 -4.05 -28.14 9.91
C GLN A 100 -4.07 -28.98 8.63
N GLU A 101 -4.22 -28.34 7.48
CA GLU A 101 -4.13 -28.99 6.17
C GLU A 101 -2.75 -29.61 5.96
N ASN A 102 -1.67 -28.88 6.27
CA ASN A 102 -0.30 -29.39 6.21
C ASN A 102 -0.11 -30.64 7.09
N VAL A 103 -0.63 -30.61 8.32
CA VAL A 103 -0.57 -31.77 9.23
C VAL A 103 -1.33 -32.98 8.64
N THR A 104 -2.49 -32.73 8.03
CA THR A 104 -3.30 -33.78 7.42
C THR A 104 -2.60 -34.39 6.20
N LEU A 105 -2.05 -33.54 5.31
CA LEU A 105 -1.28 -33.98 4.15
C LEU A 105 -0.03 -34.77 4.55
N ILE A 106 0.68 -34.35 5.60
CA ILE A 106 1.83 -35.10 6.12
C ILE A 106 1.41 -36.49 6.60
N LYS A 107 0.26 -36.62 7.27
CA LYS A 107 -0.27 -37.92 7.70
C LYS A 107 -0.59 -38.81 6.51
N GLU A 108 -1.24 -38.27 5.49
CA GLU A 108 -1.58 -39.00 4.26
C GLU A 108 -0.32 -39.46 3.52
N ILE A 109 0.68 -38.59 3.35
CA ILE A 109 1.98 -38.95 2.76
C ILE A 109 2.63 -40.09 3.53
N ASN A 110 2.59 -40.07 4.87
CA ASN A 110 3.18 -41.11 5.68
C ASN A 110 2.43 -42.45 5.56
N GLU A 111 1.10 -42.40 5.46
CA GLU A 111 0.29 -43.61 5.24
C GLU A 111 0.58 -44.21 3.86
N LEU A 112 0.57 -43.40 2.81
CA LEU A 112 0.92 -43.84 1.45
C LEU A 112 2.34 -44.44 1.37
N ARG A 113 3.30 -43.87 2.11
CA ARG A 113 4.66 -44.44 2.22
C ARG A 113 4.66 -45.81 2.91
N ARG A 114 3.81 -46.00 3.93
CA ARG A 114 3.67 -47.28 4.63
C ARG A 114 3.04 -48.33 3.71
N GLU A 115 1.94 -47.99 3.04
CA GLU A 115 1.26 -48.86 2.08
C GLU A 115 2.18 -49.26 0.92
N LEU A 116 2.97 -48.32 0.40
CA LEU A 116 3.96 -48.59 -0.64
C LEU A 116 5.03 -49.57 -0.16
N LYS A 117 5.52 -49.42 1.09
CA LYS A 117 6.49 -50.34 1.67
C LYS A 117 5.91 -51.75 1.80
N VAL A 118 4.70 -51.87 2.36
CA VAL A 118 4.00 -53.16 2.49
C VAL A 118 3.80 -53.83 1.12
N SER A 119 3.35 -53.07 0.13
CA SER A 119 3.15 -53.58 -1.23
C SER A 119 4.45 -54.06 -1.85
N ARG A 120 5.56 -53.32 -1.70
CA ARG A 120 6.89 -53.74 -2.17
C ARG A 120 7.37 -55.03 -1.50
N THR A 121 7.20 -55.15 -0.19
CA THR A 121 7.54 -56.39 0.54
C THR A 121 6.71 -57.56 0.02
N LYS A 122 5.40 -57.38 -0.16
CA LYS A 122 4.53 -58.43 -0.70
C LYS A 122 4.91 -58.87 -2.12
N VAL A 123 5.29 -57.92 -2.98
CA VAL A 123 5.83 -58.23 -4.31
C VAL A 123 7.11 -59.06 -4.20
N HIS A 124 8.05 -58.65 -3.36
CA HIS A 124 9.30 -59.38 -3.14
C HIS A 124 9.10 -60.80 -2.59
N ASP A 125 8.19 -60.97 -1.63
CA ASP A 125 7.85 -62.28 -1.06
C ASP A 125 7.22 -63.20 -2.12
N LEU A 126 6.39 -62.64 -3.02
CA LEU A 126 5.84 -63.40 -4.15
C LEU A 126 6.92 -63.75 -5.19
N GLU A 127 7.82 -62.82 -5.52
CA GLU A 127 8.94 -63.07 -6.45
C GLU A 127 9.89 -64.17 -5.92
N THR A 128 10.16 -64.18 -4.62
CA THR A 128 10.96 -65.22 -3.96
C THR A 128 10.23 -66.56 -3.92
N ALA A 129 8.94 -66.57 -3.57
CA ALA A 129 8.11 -67.78 -3.59
C ALA A 129 7.98 -68.40 -5.00
N LEU A 130 7.92 -67.56 -6.04
CA LEU A 130 7.89 -67.97 -7.44
C LEU A 130 9.29 -68.32 -8.00
N GLY A 131 10.35 -68.23 -7.20
CA GLY A 131 11.72 -68.59 -7.60
C GLY A 131 12.32 -67.68 -8.69
N LEU A 132 11.71 -66.52 -8.95
CA LEU A 132 12.13 -65.58 -9.99
C LEU A 132 13.49 -64.92 -9.68
N ASN A 133 13.91 -64.91 -8.40
CA ASN A 133 15.18 -64.32 -7.96
C ASN A 133 16.45 -65.12 -8.28
N ASN A 134 16.34 -66.33 -8.85
CA ASN A 134 17.50 -67.19 -9.11
C ASN A 134 17.99 -67.17 -10.57
N LYS A 135 17.32 -66.46 -11.49
CA LYS A 135 17.67 -66.52 -12.93
C LYS A 135 18.67 -65.46 -13.40
N THR A 136 18.98 -64.44 -12.60
CA THR A 136 19.76 -63.28 -13.07
C THR A 136 21.23 -63.26 -12.62
N ARG A 137 21.73 -64.28 -11.87
CA ARG A 137 23.12 -64.27 -11.35
C ARG A 137 24.12 -65.16 -12.11
N LYS A 138 23.71 -65.83 -13.19
CA LYS A 138 24.61 -66.68 -13.99
C LYS A 138 24.35 -66.56 -15.49
N THR A 139 24.54 -65.39 -16.06
CA THR A 139 24.92 -65.22 -17.47
C THR A 139 25.54 -63.84 -17.67
N ASN A 140 26.86 -63.83 -17.87
CA ASN A 140 27.60 -62.94 -18.78
C ASN A 140 27.87 -61.49 -18.34
N LEU A 141 28.94 -61.33 -17.54
CA LEU A 141 29.73 -60.10 -17.30
C LEU A 141 30.58 -59.70 -18.53
N ALA A 142 30.07 -59.79 -19.77
CA ALA A 142 30.92 -59.46 -20.92
C ALA A 142 30.24 -58.86 -22.16
N ASP A 143 28.91 -58.84 -22.27
CA ASP A 143 28.27 -58.56 -23.58
C ASP A 143 27.10 -57.56 -23.60
N LEU A 144 27.09 -56.58 -22.70
CA LEU A 144 26.07 -55.50 -22.71
C LEU A 144 26.70 -54.10 -22.64
N ARG A 145 27.67 -53.86 -23.54
CA ARG A 145 28.21 -52.52 -23.79
C ARG A 145 27.53 -51.79 -24.95
N VAL A 146 26.44 -52.33 -25.51
CA VAL A 146 25.70 -51.71 -26.61
C VAL A 146 24.21 -51.95 -26.40
N SER A 147 23.43 -50.86 -26.45
CA SER A 147 21.96 -50.77 -26.36
C SER A 147 21.34 -50.86 -24.96
N SER A 148 21.22 -49.71 -24.29
CA SER A 148 20.23 -49.49 -23.23
C SER A 148 19.63 -48.09 -23.35
N ALA A 149 18.88 -47.87 -24.42
CA ALA A 149 17.78 -46.92 -24.41
C ALA A 149 16.50 -47.74 -24.17
N GLU A 150 15.61 -47.24 -23.32
CA GLU A 150 14.27 -47.82 -23.05
C GLU A 150 14.22 -49.00 -22.06
N ALA A 151 14.62 -48.73 -20.80
CA ALA A 151 14.00 -49.41 -19.65
C ALA A 151 13.08 -48.40 -18.95
N HIS A 152 11.77 -48.49 -19.24
CA HIS A 152 10.73 -47.70 -18.58
C HIS A 152 10.68 -48.03 -17.08
N HIS A 153 11.35 -47.21 -16.27
CA HIS A 153 11.07 -47.09 -14.84
C HIS A 153 9.88 -46.13 -14.64
N PRO A 154 8.96 -46.39 -13.68
CA PRO A 154 7.92 -45.44 -13.29
C PRO A 154 8.49 -44.10 -12.77
N THR A 155 9.78 -44.09 -12.42
CA THR A 155 10.56 -42.90 -12.05
C THR A 155 10.77 -41.94 -13.21
N GLY A 156 10.86 -42.42 -14.46
CA GLY A 156 11.04 -41.57 -15.65
C GLY A 156 9.75 -40.81 -16.01
N PHE A 157 8.60 -41.46 -15.87
CA PHE A 157 7.30 -40.84 -16.14
C PHE A 157 6.94 -39.76 -15.11
N LEU A 158 7.24 -40.01 -13.83
CA LEU A 158 7.11 -39.00 -12.77
C LEU A 158 8.07 -37.82 -12.98
N ARG A 159 9.30 -38.08 -13.42
CA ARG A 159 10.30 -37.02 -13.67
C ARG A 159 9.90 -36.11 -14.83
N LEU A 160 9.39 -36.67 -15.93
CA LEU A 160 8.90 -35.88 -17.07
C LEU A 160 7.67 -35.05 -16.67
N ASN A 161 6.76 -35.61 -15.88
CA ASN A 161 5.58 -34.89 -15.41
C ASN A 161 5.96 -33.72 -14.47
N ILE A 162 6.96 -33.92 -13.60
CA ILE A 162 7.51 -32.86 -12.75
C ILE A 162 8.23 -31.79 -13.59
N GLU A 163 9.00 -32.19 -14.61
CA GLU A 163 9.69 -31.24 -15.50
C GLU A 163 8.70 -30.41 -16.34
N GLU A 164 7.61 -31.02 -16.84
CA GLU A 164 6.52 -30.31 -17.52
C GLU A 164 5.75 -29.37 -16.60
N GLU A 165 5.44 -29.82 -15.38
CA GLU A 165 4.74 -28.99 -14.39
C GLU A 165 5.60 -27.81 -13.95
N ASN A 166 6.91 -28.02 -13.75
CA ASN A 166 7.87 -26.95 -13.48
C ASN A 166 7.95 -25.95 -14.64
N ALA A 167 7.93 -26.41 -15.89
CA ALA A 167 7.91 -25.53 -17.06
C ALA A 167 6.65 -24.65 -17.10
N ARG A 168 5.48 -25.23 -16.84
CA ARG A 168 4.21 -24.49 -16.76
C ARG A 168 4.20 -23.45 -15.64
N ILE A 169 4.74 -23.79 -14.47
CA ILE A 169 4.86 -22.85 -13.34
C ILE A 169 5.78 -21.69 -13.71
N ILE A 170 6.93 -21.97 -14.34
CA ILE A 170 7.87 -20.94 -14.78
C ILE A 170 7.23 -20.01 -15.82
N ASP A 171 6.48 -20.55 -16.78
CA ASP A 171 5.79 -19.74 -17.79
C ASP A 171 4.69 -18.86 -17.18
N MET A 172 3.94 -19.39 -16.22
CA MET A 172 2.93 -18.63 -15.48
C MET A 172 3.57 -17.50 -14.67
N GLN A 173 4.68 -17.78 -13.98
CA GLN A 173 5.44 -16.77 -13.24
C GLN A 173 6.03 -15.70 -14.17
N ARG A 174 6.52 -16.07 -15.36
CA ARG A 174 7.02 -15.12 -16.36
C ARG A 174 5.92 -14.19 -16.87
N MET A 175 4.73 -14.72 -17.11
CA MET A 175 3.57 -13.93 -17.54
C MET A 175 3.11 -12.97 -16.45
N GLU A 176 3.09 -13.40 -15.20
CA GLU A 176 2.72 -12.54 -14.07
C GLU A 176 3.76 -11.45 -13.83
N ILE A 177 5.06 -11.77 -13.89
CA ILE A 177 6.13 -10.77 -13.81
C ILE A 177 6.00 -9.73 -14.92
N LYS A 178 5.65 -10.16 -16.14
CA LYS A 178 5.39 -9.24 -17.26
C LYS A 178 4.18 -8.34 -16.96
N HIS A 179 3.08 -8.92 -16.51
CA HIS A 179 1.86 -8.17 -16.16
C HIS A 179 2.11 -7.13 -15.05
N LEU A 180 2.82 -7.52 -13.99
CA LEU A 180 3.20 -6.64 -12.90
C LEU A 180 4.14 -5.52 -13.34
N ARG A 181 5.07 -5.80 -14.27
CA ARG A 181 5.93 -4.77 -14.87
C ARG A 181 5.15 -3.79 -15.74
N ASP A 182 4.20 -4.28 -16.53
CA ASP A 182 3.33 -3.44 -17.36
C ASP A 182 2.43 -2.55 -16.47
N LEU A 183 1.91 -3.10 -15.37
CA LEU A 183 1.18 -2.35 -14.34
C LEU A 183 2.06 -1.29 -13.68
N LEU A 184 3.27 -1.64 -13.24
CA LEU A 184 4.22 -0.68 -12.67
C LEU A 184 4.58 0.42 -13.66
N GLN A 185 4.83 0.10 -14.92
CA GLN A 185 5.12 1.08 -15.97
C GLN A 185 3.93 2.01 -16.22
N SER A 186 2.71 1.48 -16.26
CA SER A 186 1.48 2.27 -16.39
C SER A 186 1.25 3.18 -15.17
N HIS A 187 1.60 2.71 -13.99
CA HIS A 187 1.52 3.46 -12.74
C HIS A 187 2.61 4.54 -12.66
N GLU A 188 3.82 4.28 -13.15
CA GLU A 188 4.89 5.27 -13.27
C GLU A 188 4.56 6.36 -14.30
N LEU A 189 3.95 5.98 -15.43
CA LEU A 189 3.45 6.93 -16.44
C LEU A 189 2.31 7.81 -15.91
N THR A 190 1.48 7.29 -15.01
CA THR A 190 0.40 8.05 -14.36
C THR A 190 0.86 8.84 -13.12
N GLN A 191 1.96 8.44 -12.47
CA GLN A 191 2.55 9.14 -11.32
C GLN A 191 3.56 10.24 -11.66
N GLY A 192 3.82 10.52 -12.94
CA GLY A 192 4.59 11.68 -13.41
C GLY A 192 3.98 13.05 -13.02
N VAL A 193 2.82 13.09 -12.38
CA VAL A 193 2.17 14.30 -11.85
C VAL A 193 2.00 14.21 -10.32
N ARG A 194 3.07 13.87 -9.59
CA ARG A 194 3.14 14.15 -8.14
C ARG A 194 3.84 15.50 -7.92
N PRO A 195 3.21 16.47 -7.22
CA PRO A 195 3.92 17.67 -6.81
C PRO A 195 5.08 17.28 -5.88
N SER A 196 6.26 17.80 -6.21
CA SER A 196 7.49 17.67 -5.41
C SER A 196 7.22 18.09 -3.97
N SER A 197 7.15 17.11 -3.07
CA SER A 197 7.17 17.33 -1.61
C SER A 197 8.62 17.21 -1.15
N VAL A 198 9.44 18.19 -1.53
CA VAL A 198 10.80 18.36 -1.01
C VAL A 198 10.79 19.50 0.01
N SER A 199 10.36 19.19 1.23
CA SER A 199 10.76 19.92 2.43
C SER A 199 11.44 18.92 3.36
N ARG A 200 12.73 18.71 3.13
CA ARG A 200 13.59 17.90 4.00
C ARG A 200 13.75 18.67 5.32
N LEU A 201 13.19 18.15 6.41
CA LEU A 201 13.39 18.71 7.75
C LEU A 201 14.88 18.64 8.13
N PRO A 202 15.44 19.67 8.79
CA PRO A 202 16.85 19.69 9.17
C PRO A 202 17.11 18.67 10.29
N ALA A 203 18.27 18.02 10.23
CA ALA A 203 18.71 17.06 11.23
C ALA A 203 19.07 17.78 12.55
N LEU A 204 18.60 17.23 13.66
CA LEU A 204 18.96 17.67 15.00
C LEU A 204 20.43 17.31 15.27
N THR A 205 21.27 18.34 15.41
CA THR A 205 22.63 18.20 15.93
C THR A 205 22.55 18.10 17.45
N THR A 206 22.88 16.92 17.98
CA THR A 206 23.38 16.72 19.36
C THR A 206 24.81 17.19 19.49
#